data_AF-A0A3S4Z7V6-F1
#
_entry.id   AF-A0A3S4Z7V6-F1
#
_cell.length_a   1.000
_cell.length_b   1.000
_cell.length_c   1.000
_cell.angle_alpha   90.00
_cell.angle_beta   90.00
_cell.angle_gamma   90.00
#
_symmetry.space_group_name_H-M   'P 1'
#
loop_
_entity.id
_entity.type
_entity.pdbx_description
1 polymer ?
#
loop_
_entity_poly.entity_id
_entity_poly.type
_entity_poly.pdbx_seq_one_letter_code
_entity_poly.pdbx_strand_id
1 'polypeptide(L)'
;MGFFDEATEYLKQMFDSANNTDDPGYLKPLAYMGMIYGLVDDAGYVIERLKRMESLEPNYQDDLERIYLLLKDTEVSQSAMVQAILAAKKLLAEKGLQIPTYSFGYSVEYDIFIELKMLCFETDVERLAEADESLSRLLVDMEESVDKNLINFNISCRPYNPSYGIGS
;
A
#
# COMPACT_ATOMS: atom_id res chain seq x y z
N MET A 1 23.15 12.54 13.90
CA MET A 1 21.83 12.20 13.31
C MET A 1 21.98 12.28 11.82
N GLY A 2 21.59 11.24 11.09
CA GLY A 2 21.58 11.27 9.62
C GLY A 2 20.35 12.02 9.11
N PHE A 3 20.40 12.54 7.89
CA PHE A 3 19.26 13.19 7.23
C PHE A 3 17.98 12.33 7.22
N PHE A 4 18.12 11.00 7.20
CA PHE A 4 16.98 10.06 7.24
C PHE A 4 16.31 9.96 8.62
N ASP A 5 17.05 10.14 9.71
CA ASP A 5 16.50 10.07 11.06
C ASP A 5 15.58 11.27 11.32
N GLU A 6 16.04 12.47 10.97
CA GLU A 6 15.29 13.71 11.10
C GLU A 6 14.03 13.70 10.23
N ALA A 7 14.15 13.27 8.96
CA ALA A 7 13.00 13.16 8.06
C ALA A 7 11.94 12.16 8.58
N THR A 8 12.39 11.05 9.17
CA THR A 8 11.48 10.07 9.78
C THR A 8 10.77 10.65 11.00
N GLU A 9 11.46 11.42 11.84
CA GLU A 9 10.88 12.05 13.01
C GLU A 9 9.87 13.15 12.65
N TYR A 10 10.17 13.96 11.63
CA TYR A 10 9.20 14.92 11.09
C TYR A 10 7.96 14.24 10.52
N LEU A 11 8.12 13.16 9.75
CA LEU A 11 6.99 12.38 9.23
C LEU A 11 6.10 11.84 10.35
N LYS A 12 6.68 11.31 11.42
CA LYS A 12 5.92 10.86 12.61
C LYS A 12 5.11 11.99 13.24
N GLN A 13 5.72 13.16 13.43
CA GLN A 13 5.00 14.33 13.98
C GLN A 13 3.85 14.79 13.08
N MET A 14 4.03 14.73 11.75
CA MET A 14 2.96 15.03 10.79
C MET A 14 1.82 14.00 10.90
N PHE A 15 2.14 12.71 11.00
CA PHE A 15 1.13 11.66 11.19
C PHE A 15 0.36 11.83 12.50
N ASP A 16 1.03 12.12 13.61
CA ASP A 16 0.39 12.36 14.92
C ASP A 16 -0.55 13.57 14.88
N SER A 17 -0.12 14.65 14.21
CA SER A 17 -0.91 15.87 14.07
C SER A 17 -2.18 15.65 13.24
N ALA A 18 -2.16 14.71 12.30
CA ALA A 18 -3.26 14.42 11.39
C ALA A 18 -4.42 13.66 12.04
N ASN A 19 -4.20 13.06 13.22
CA ASN A 19 -5.26 12.34 13.94
C ASN A 19 -6.43 13.25 14.33
N ASN A 20 -6.23 14.58 14.34
CA ASN A 20 -7.24 15.55 14.77
C ASN A 20 -7.80 16.43 13.64
N THR A 21 -7.53 16.13 12.37
CA THR A 21 -8.02 16.92 11.22
C THR A 21 -8.68 16.07 10.16
N ASP A 22 -9.86 16.50 9.68
CA ASP A 22 -10.55 15.92 8.51
C ASP A 22 -10.26 16.70 7.22
N ASP A 23 -9.28 17.62 7.23
CA ASP A 23 -8.92 18.40 6.05
C ASP A 23 -8.37 17.47 4.94
N PRO A 24 -9.04 17.38 3.78
CA PRO A 24 -8.60 16.52 2.67
C PRO A 24 -7.22 16.92 2.13
N GLY A 25 -6.88 18.21 2.21
CA GLY A 25 -5.58 18.74 1.82
C GLY A 25 -4.43 18.22 2.68
N TYR A 26 -4.75 17.73 3.90
CA TYR A 26 -3.80 17.05 4.79
C TYR A 26 -3.90 15.54 4.72
N LEU A 27 -5.11 14.98 4.68
CA LEU A 27 -5.31 13.53 4.69
C LEU A 27 -4.76 12.85 3.42
N LYS A 28 -4.94 13.47 2.23
CA LYS A 28 -4.45 12.87 0.97
C LYS A 28 -2.93 12.75 0.92
N PRO A 29 -2.14 13.84 1.11
CA PRO A 29 -0.69 13.71 1.02
C PRO A 29 -0.12 12.76 2.09
N LEU A 30 -0.76 12.70 3.28
CA LEU A 30 -0.34 11.79 4.34
C LEU A 30 -0.69 10.33 4.05
N ALA A 31 -1.84 10.03 3.43
CA ALA A 31 -2.11 8.67 2.96
C ALA A 31 -1.08 8.23 1.90
N TYR A 32 -0.74 9.13 0.97
CA TYR A 32 0.33 8.87 -0.01
C TYR A 32 1.68 8.64 0.66
N MET A 33 2.09 9.55 1.54
CA MET A 33 3.35 9.44 2.28
C MET A 33 3.37 8.19 3.17
N GLY A 34 2.27 7.82 3.81
CA GLY A 34 2.18 6.61 4.63
C GLY A 34 2.37 5.33 3.82
N MET A 35 1.85 5.28 2.58
CA MET A 35 2.12 4.18 1.64
C MET A 35 3.60 4.14 1.23
N ILE A 36 4.15 5.28 0.79
CA ILE A 36 5.54 5.40 0.33
C ILE A 36 6.55 5.12 1.43
N TYR A 37 6.28 5.62 2.63
CA TYR A 37 7.09 5.47 3.82
C TYR A 37 6.44 4.45 4.76
N GLY A 38 5.91 3.35 4.22
CA GLY A 38 5.18 2.33 4.99
C GLY A 38 5.98 1.61 6.08
N LEU A 39 7.26 1.93 6.28
CA LEU A 39 8.03 1.55 7.47
C LEU A 39 7.77 2.47 8.67
N VAL A 40 7.32 3.70 8.40
CA VAL A 40 7.04 4.76 9.38
C VAL A 40 5.57 4.73 9.80
N ASP A 41 4.66 4.46 8.87
CA ASP A 41 3.21 4.49 9.09
C ASP A 41 2.56 3.11 8.90
N ASP A 42 1.59 2.81 9.77
CA ASP A 42 0.87 1.54 9.74
C ASP A 42 -0.19 1.53 8.63
N ALA A 43 -0.37 0.38 7.99
CA ALA A 43 -1.34 0.23 6.91
C ALA A 43 -2.77 0.54 7.37
N GLY A 44 -3.11 0.26 8.62
CA GLY A 44 -4.40 0.62 9.22
C GLY A 44 -4.65 2.11 9.23
N TYR A 45 -3.66 2.93 9.57
CA TYR A 45 -3.80 4.39 9.57
C TYR A 45 -3.96 4.95 8.16
N VAL A 46 -3.25 4.39 7.18
CA VAL A 46 -3.46 4.76 5.77
C VAL A 46 -4.91 4.50 5.35
N ILE A 47 -5.43 3.29 5.60
CA ILE A 47 -6.80 2.91 5.23
C ILE A 47 -7.84 3.75 6.00
N GLU A 48 -7.59 4.07 7.26
CA GLU A 48 -8.46 4.95 8.06
C GLU A 48 -8.52 6.36 7.46
N ARG A 49 -7.39 6.94 7.06
CA ARG A 49 -7.37 8.27 6.41
C ARG A 49 -8.08 8.24 5.07
N LEU A 50 -7.91 7.18 4.27
CA LEU A 50 -8.67 7.00 3.03
C LEU A 50 -10.18 6.98 3.29
N LYS A 51 -10.63 6.28 4.32
CA LYS A 51 -12.04 6.22 4.72
C LYS A 51 -12.60 7.58 5.16
N ARG A 52 -11.80 8.40 5.86
CA ARG A 52 -12.25 9.74 6.29
C ARG A 52 -12.49 10.69 5.12
N MET A 53 -11.96 10.38 3.94
CA MET A 53 -12.23 11.13 2.71
C MET A 53 -13.55 10.76 2.03
N GLU A 54 -14.25 9.71 2.49
CA GLU A 54 -15.53 9.25 1.92
C GLU A 54 -16.64 10.30 1.88
N SER A 55 -16.61 11.25 2.81
CA SER A 55 -17.61 12.31 2.93
C SER A 55 -17.43 13.45 1.93
N LEU A 56 -16.47 13.35 1.01
CA LEU A 56 -16.07 14.41 0.09
C LEU A 56 -16.49 14.07 -1.35
N GLU A 57 -16.69 15.08 -2.20
CA GLU A 57 -17.00 14.86 -3.61
C GLU A 57 -15.83 14.14 -4.33
N PRO A 58 -16.09 13.02 -5.04
CA PRO A 58 -15.03 12.28 -5.71
C PRO A 58 -14.40 13.06 -6.87
N ASN A 59 -13.09 13.25 -6.82
CA ASN A 59 -12.25 13.66 -7.93
C ASN A 59 -11.66 12.44 -8.64
N TYR A 60 -12.29 12.02 -9.73
CA TYR A 60 -11.85 10.89 -10.56
C TYR A 60 -10.50 11.07 -11.28
N GLN A 61 -9.89 12.25 -11.19
CA GLN A 61 -8.53 12.52 -11.69
C GLN A 61 -7.45 12.31 -10.61
N ASP A 62 -7.84 12.07 -9.35
CA ASP A 62 -6.93 11.86 -8.23
C ASP A 62 -6.71 10.35 -8.02
N ASP A 63 -5.46 9.89 -8.12
CA ASP A 63 -5.11 8.47 -8.02
C ASP A 63 -5.46 7.88 -6.64
N LEU A 64 -5.35 8.64 -5.55
CA LEU A 64 -5.69 8.17 -4.20
C LEU A 64 -7.20 7.98 -4.06
N GLU A 65 -7.99 8.90 -4.59
CA GLU A 65 -9.44 8.75 -4.59
C GLU A 65 -9.90 7.62 -5.49
N ARG A 66 -9.21 7.40 -6.61
CA ARG A 66 -9.47 6.24 -7.47
C ARG A 66 -9.13 4.92 -6.78
N ILE A 67 -8.00 4.86 -6.07
CA ILE A 67 -7.66 3.73 -5.20
C ILE A 67 -8.78 3.51 -4.18
N TYR A 68 -9.24 4.57 -3.51
CA TYR A 68 -10.34 4.48 -2.55
C TYR A 68 -11.63 3.91 -3.18
N LEU A 69 -12.03 4.42 -4.35
CA LEU A 69 -13.21 3.93 -5.07
C LEU A 69 -13.07 2.47 -5.48
N LEU A 70 -11.89 2.06 -5.95
CA LEU A 70 -11.61 0.67 -6.29
C LEU A 70 -11.68 -0.23 -5.05
N LEU A 71 -11.12 0.20 -3.92
CA LEU A 71 -11.20 -0.55 -2.66
C LEU A 71 -12.66 -0.76 -2.24
N LYS A 72 -13.54 0.23 -2.45
CA LYS A 72 -14.97 0.10 -2.21
C LYS A 72 -15.63 -0.89 -3.17
N ASP A 73 -15.29 -0.85 -4.45
CA ASP A 73 -15.88 -1.69 -5.49
C ASP A 73 -15.47 -3.18 -5.37
N THR A 74 -14.30 -3.47 -4.80
CA THR A 74 -13.84 -4.86 -4.59
C THR A 74 -14.55 -5.61 -3.46
N GLU A 75 -15.33 -4.92 -2.62
CA GLU A 75 -15.99 -5.46 -1.42
C GLU A 75 -15.03 -6.13 -0.39
N VAL A 76 -13.72 -5.95 -0.53
CA VAL A 76 -12.75 -6.47 0.45
C VAL A 76 -12.89 -5.68 1.74
N SER A 77 -12.90 -6.37 2.88
CA SER A 77 -12.95 -5.71 4.18
C SER A 77 -11.67 -4.94 4.46
N GLN A 78 -11.78 -3.77 5.10
CA GLN A 78 -10.62 -2.96 5.51
C GLN A 78 -9.63 -3.77 6.36
N SER A 79 -10.14 -4.63 7.24
CA SER A 79 -9.33 -5.54 8.05
C SER A 79 -8.53 -6.52 7.20
N ALA A 80 -9.13 -7.08 6.14
CA ALA A 80 -8.44 -8.01 5.25
C ALA A 80 -7.34 -7.30 4.45
N MET A 81 -7.58 -6.08 3.98
CA MET A 81 -6.55 -5.28 3.29
C MET A 81 -5.35 -5.00 4.21
N VAL A 82 -5.61 -4.54 5.44
CA VAL A 82 -4.55 -4.27 6.42
C VAL A 82 -3.77 -5.54 6.73
N GLN A 83 -4.46 -6.66 6.94
CA GLN A 83 -3.82 -7.95 7.16
C GLN A 83 -2.97 -8.39 5.96
N ALA A 84 -3.46 -8.23 4.72
CA ALA A 84 -2.74 -8.61 3.51
C ALA A 84 -1.45 -7.80 3.37
N ILE A 85 -1.50 -6.49 3.58
CA ILE A 85 -0.32 -5.61 3.54
C ILE A 85 0.69 -6.02 4.63
N LEU A 86 0.24 -6.22 5.87
CA LEU A 86 1.13 -6.57 6.99
C LEU A 86 1.74 -7.97 6.81
N ALA A 87 0.96 -8.94 6.33
CA ALA A 87 1.44 -10.29 6.05
C ALA A 87 2.47 -10.30 4.91
N ALA A 88 2.21 -9.54 3.85
CA ALA A 88 3.15 -9.36 2.74
C ALA A 88 4.46 -8.72 3.19
N LYS A 89 4.40 -7.63 3.95
CA LYS A 89 5.60 -6.99 4.53
C LYS A 89 6.42 -7.99 5.36
N LYS A 90 5.75 -8.77 6.20
CA LYS A 90 6.40 -9.79 7.03
C LYS A 90 7.08 -10.87 6.18
N LEU A 91 6.38 -11.42 5.18
CA LEU A 91 6.91 -12.44 4.27
C LEU A 91 8.16 -11.95 3.53
N LEU A 92 8.13 -10.71 3.01
CA LEU A 92 9.26 -10.13 2.28
C LEU A 92 10.45 -9.85 3.21
N ALA A 93 10.19 -9.39 4.43
CA ALA A 93 11.24 -9.22 5.44
C ALA A 93 11.91 -10.55 5.82
N GLU A 94 11.13 -11.64 5.97
CA GLU A 94 11.66 -12.98 6.23
C GLU A 94 12.53 -13.51 5.08
N LYS A 95 12.27 -13.09 3.84
CA LYS A 95 13.11 -13.34 2.65
C LYS A 95 14.31 -12.41 2.52
N GLY A 96 14.52 -11.51 3.49
CA GLY A 96 15.64 -10.57 3.51
C GLY A 96 15.51 -9.42 2.52
N LEU A 97 14.30 -9.12 2.02
CA LEU A 97 14.06 -7.95 1.18
C LEU A 97 13.91 -6.71 2.07
N GLN A 98 14.70 -5.67 1.78
CA GLN A 98 14.71 -4.45 2.56
C GLN A 98 13.54 -3.53 2.21
N ILE A 99 12.91 -2.99 3.26
CA ILE A 99 11.96 -1.88 3.23
C ILE A 99 10.83 -2.10 2.20
N PRO A 100 9.98 -3.12 2.39
CA PRO A 100 8.79 -3.29 1.57
C PRO A 100 7.81 -2.16 1.90
N THR A 101 7.87 -1.06 1.16
CA THR A 101 6.79 -0.08 1.13
C THR A 101 5.78 -0.53 0.09
N TYR A 102 4.65 0.13 -0.02
CA TYR A 102 3.62 -0.33 -0.96
C TYR A 102 2.90 0.82 -1.60
N SER A 103 2.32 0.56 -2.74
CA SER A 103 1.40 1.45 -3.42
C SER A 103 0.30 0.62 -4.06
N PHE A 104 -0.89 1.18 -4.19
CA PHE A 104 -1.92 0.57 -5.00
C PHE A 104 -1.75 1.01 -6.46
N GLY A 105 -1.80 0.04 -7.36
CA GLY A 105 -2.00 0.21 -8.79
C GLY A 105 -3.37 -0.34 -9.18
N TYR A 106 -3.82 0.01 -10.37
CA TYR A 106 -5.00 -0.58 -10.98
C TYR A 106 -4.67 -0.92 -12.42
N SER A 107 -5.09 -2.09 -12.89
CA SER A 107 -5.05 -2.44 -14.30
C SER A 107 -6.48 -2.40 -14.85
N VAL A 108 -6.67 -1.71 -15.96
CA VAL A 108 -7.97 -1.66 -16.67
C VAL A 108 -7.98 -2.62 -17.86
N GLU A 109 -6.84 -3.26 -18.16
CA GLU A 109 -6.67 -3.95 -19.44
C GLU A 109 -7.40 -5.30 -19.52
N TYR A 110 -7.70 -5.96 -18.40
CA TYR A 110 -8.23 -7.33 -18.44
C TYR A 110 -9.34 -7.69 -17.44
N ASP A 111 -9.50 -6.95 -16.33
CA ASP A 111 -10.64 -6.96 -15.39
C ASP A 111 -10.29 -5.91 -14.31
N ILE A 112 -11.27 -5.31 -13.62
CA ILE A 112 -10.97 -4.34 -12.56
C ILE A 112 -10.44 -5.09 -11.33
N PHE A 113 -9.12 -5.25 -11.24
CA PHE A 113 -8.45 -5.75 -10.04
C PHE A 113 -7.48 -4.70 -9.48
N ILE A 114 -7.33 -4.71 -8.15
CA ILE A 114 -6.39 -3.84 -7.44
C ILE A 114 -5.05 -4.55 -7.37
N GLU A 115 -3.99 -3.89 -7.84
CA GLU A 115 -2.63 -4.38 -7.66
C GLU A 115 -2.01 -3.72 -6.42
N LEU A 116 -1.72 -4.49 -5.38
CA LEU A 116 -0.86 -4.08 -4.29
C LEU A 116 0.61 -4.25 -4.72
N LYS A 117 1.22 -3.16 -5.19
CA LYS A 117 2.64 -3.12 -5.56
C LYS A 117 3.48 -2.93 -4.30
N MET A 118 4.13 -3.99 -3.83
CA MET A 118 5.19 -3.95 -2.81
C MET A 118 6.49 -3.48 -3.45
N LEU A 119 7.07 -2.39 -2.96
CA LEU A 119 8.33 -1.84 -3.46
C LEU A 119 9.49 -2.50 -2.72
N CYS A 120 10.20 -3.35 -3.44
CA CYS A 120 11.31 -4.15 -2.96
C CYS A 120 12.64 -3.50 -3.37
N PHE A 121 13.52 -3.22 -2.41
CA PHE A 121 14.88 -2.74 -2.67
C PHE A 121 15.77 -3.92 -3.07
N GLU A 122 15.52 -4.46 -4.27
CA GLU A 122 16.22 -5.62 -4.83
C GLU A 122 16.40 -5.45 -6.33
N THR A 123 17.52 -5.95 -6.84
CA THR A 123 17.88 -5.91 -8.27
C THR A 123 18.01 -7.29 -8.90
N ASP A 124 18.11 -8.33 -8.07
CA ASP A 124 18.11 -9.72 -8.51
C ASP A 124 16.70 -10.15 -8.97
N VAL A 125 16.57 -10.41 -10.27
CA VAL A 125 15.30 -10.76 -10.91
C VAL A 125 14.78 -12.12 -10.45
N GLU A 126 15.66 -13.08 -10.15
CA GLU A 126 15.23 -14.40 -9.66
C GLU A 126 14.63 -14.27 -8.25
N ARG A 127 15.28 -13.48 -7.38
CA ARG A 127 14.75 -13.21 -6.03
C ARG A 127 13.44 -12.44 -6.05
N LEU A 128 13.29 -11.48 -6.98
CA LEU A 128 12.02 -10.77 -7.18
C LEU A 128 10.91 -11.72 -7.65
N ALA A 129 11.20 -12.62 -8.59
CA ALA A 129 10.23 -13.61 -9.07
C ALA A 129 9.81 -14.62 -7.99
N GLU A 130 10.75 -15.11 -7.18
CA GLU A 130 10.45 -15.97 -6.03
C GLU A 130 9.59 -15.25 -4.97
N ALA A 131 9.83 -13.95 -4.78
CA ALA A 131 9.04 -13.12 -3.88
C ALA A 131 7.62 -12.94 -4.42
N ASP A 132 7.46 -12.62 -5.70
CA ASP A 132 6.17 -12.55 -6.40
C ASP A 132 5.37 -13.83 -6.23
N GLU A 133 5.96 -14.99 -6.53
CA GLU A 133 5.28 -16.27 -6.40
C GLU A 133 4.81 -16.52 -4.95
N SER A 134 5.65 -16.17 -3.98
CA SER A 134 5.31 -16.34 -2.56
C SER A 134 4.19 -15.39 -2.11
N LEU A 135 4.18 -14.16 -2.63
CA LEU A 135 3.13 -13.18 -2.36
C LEU A 135 1.79 -13.61 -3.01
N SER A 136 1.82 -14.15 -4.22
CA SER A 136 0.61 -14.70 -4.86
C SER A 136 0.04 -15.87 -4.05
N ARG A 137 0.89 -16.80 -3.58
CA ARG A 137 0.45 -17.91 -2.71
C ARG A 137 -0.14 -17.40 -1.39
N LEU A 138 0.46 -16.38 -0.79
CA LEU A 138 -0.07 -15.74 0.43
C LEU A 138 -1.50 -15.22 0.22
N LEU A 139 -1.78 -14.53 -0.90
CA LEU A 139 -3.14 -14.05 -1.17
C LEU A 139 -4.14 -15.19 -1.35
N VAL A 140 -3.76 -16.27 -2.03
CA VAL A 140 -4.62 -17.45 -2.19
C VAL A 140 -4.97 -18.08 -0.84
N ASP A 141 -3.98 -18.25 0.04
CA ASP A 141 -4.20 -18.79 1.39
C ASP A 141 -5.11 -17.87 2.24
N MET A 142 -4.99 -16.55 2.04
CA MET A 142 -5.81 -15.55 2.73
C MET A 142 -7.23 -15.42 2.15
N GLU A 143 -7.45 -15.72 0.87
CA GLU A 143 -8.77 -15.73 0.26
C GLU A 143 -9.71 -16.68 1.01
N GLU A 144 -9.23 -17.88 1.31
CA GLU A 144 -10.03 -18.91 1.99
C GLU A 144 -10.19 -18.67 3.50
N SER A 145 -9.25 -17.97 4.13
CA SER A 145 -9.12 -17.89 5.60
C SER A 145 -9.42 -16.52 6.20
N VAL A 146 -9.37 -15.44 5.39
CA VAL A 146 -9.52 -14.05 5.85
C VAL A 146 -10.68 -13.38 5.14
N ASP A 147 -10.67 -13.33 3.81
CA ASP A 147 -11.72 -12.68 3.01
C ASP A 147 -11.68 -13.16 1.56
N LYS A 148 -12.78 -13.80 1.13
CA LYS A 148 -12.92 -14.34 -0.23
C LYS A 148 -12.80 -13.28 -1.33
N ASN A 149 -13.05 -12.02 -1.01
CA ASN A 149 -12.98 -10.93 -1.99
C ASN A 149 -11.53 -10.55 -2.31
N LEU A 150 -10.53 -11.09 -1.59
CA LEU A 150 -9.11 -10.94 -1.92
C LEU A 150 -8.75 -11.53 -3.29
N ILE A 151 -9.62 -12.34 -3.90
CA ILE A 151 -9.51 -12.74 -5.32
C ILE A 151 -9.44 -11.54 -6.28
N ASN A 152 -9.96 -10.38 -5.86
CA ASN A 152 -9.90 -9.12 -6.61
C ASN A 152 -8.58 -8.35 -6.42
N PHE A 153 -7.64 -8.91 -5.65
CA PHE A 153 -6.33 -8.34 -5.42
C PHE A 153 -5.26 -9.14 -6.14
N ASN A 154 -4.30 -8.42 -6.70
CA ASN A 154 -2.99 -8.97 -7.02
C ASN A 154 -1.96 -8.32 -6.11
N ILE A 155 -0.88 -9.02 -5.79
CA ILE A 155 0.24 -8.47 -5.04
C ILE A 155 1.54 -8.80 -5.77
N SER A 156 2.41 -7.81 -5.89
CA SER A 156 3.68 -7.95 -6.61
C SER A 156 4.81 -7.22 -5.90
N CYS A 157 6.02 -7.76 -5.99
CA CYS A 157 7.29 -7.22 -5.54
C CYS A 157 7.95 -6.53 -6.73
N ARG A 158 7.84 -5.20 -6.78
CA ARG A 158 8.42 -4.37 -7.83
C ARG A 158 9.77 -3.82 -7.37
N PRO A 159 10.81 -3.82 -8.23
CA PRO A 159 12.08 -3.21 -7.87
C PRO A 159 11.89 -1.70 -7.62
N TYR A 160 12.52 -1.20 -6.57
CA TYR A 160 12.56 0.25 -6.32
C TYR A 160 13.38 0.94 -7.41
N ASN A 161 12.75 1.82 -8.19
CA ASN A 161 13.42 2.61 -9.23
C ASN A 161 13.60 4.07 -8.79
N PRO A 162 14.83 4.51 -8.45
CA PRO A 162 15.09 5.88 -8.01
C PRO A 162 14.94 6.93 -9.13
N SER A 163 14.96 6.53 -10.40
CA SER A 163 14.96 7.46 -11.55
C SER A 163 13.56 7.93 -11.97
N TYR A 164 12.50 7.24 -11.56
CA TYR A 164 11.12 7.53 -11.99
C TYR A 164 10.16 7.85 -10.85
N GLY A 165 10.61 7.82 -9.59
CA GLY A 165 9.67 7.52 -8.52
C GLY A 165 9.01 6.16 -8.77
N ILE A 166 8.06 5.77 -7.94
CA ILE A 166 7.37 4.48 -7.99
C ILE A 166 6.96 4.18 -9.44
N GLY A 167 7.57 3.14 -10.02
CA GLY A 167 7.49 2.85 -11.45
C GLY A 167 6.05 2.74 -11.95
N SER A 168 5.79 3.45 -13.04
CA SER A 168 4.57 3.34 -13.87
C SER A 168 4.23 1.88 -14.14
#